data_AF-A0A966SC41-F1
#
_entry.id   AF-A0A966SC41-F1
#
_cell.length_a   1.000
_cell.length_b   1.000
_cell.length_c   1.000
_cell.angle_alpha   90.00
_cell.angle_beta   90.00
_cell.angle_gamma   90.00
#
_symmetry.space_group_name_H-M   'P 1'
#
loop_
_entity.id
_entity.type
_entity.pdbx_description
1 polymer ?
#
loop_
_entity_poly.entity_id
_entity_poly.type
_entity_poly.pdbx_seq_one_letter_code
_entity_poly.pdbx_strand_id
1 'polypeptide(L)'
;MKRRSSTEALTRRSFLARSLKTAAGAALMSPAVQSFAQVSASGERPPRAELADSLKLVREEMAPHWDLTPEMVTHTRVIDLKTGHPYPEVTPKFMENWEWTTGKSADEIGAYLAYALQILKDAGLPADGITTPGGFGKKARPQMALATLQACRDVCGTEIPHYFTDLFTEPGRSVAPVVQNASDLDGPDPRCVVYVPGCTGDWTAGWDCTNPGGADKFITADGKSGRMVDVIQSGEPALMFGHWTGIYFNGYEVGFKILQDVVKRLQARFDNLLWMKNSEVARYWAAKELTRIERTGNTVKLRAPFACPDFTLRVAVSSTKPPQLRVADNAKPLTEVPAQLKLTPGTWCRDGDATLVCIALPKGVSQLELPT
;
A
#
# COMPACT_ATOMS: atom_id res chain seq x y z
N MET A 1 38.00 -18.56 -14.09
CA MET A 1 36.66 -17.94 -14.13
C MET A 1 36.81 -16.45 -13.84
N LYS A 2 36.58 -15.58 -14.83
CA LYS A 2 36.95 -14.16 -14.78
C LYS A 2 36.07 -13.40 -13.77
N ARG A 3 36.71 -12.63 -12.88
CA ARG A 3 36.07 -11.62 -12.00
C ARG A 3 35.26 -10.65 -12.86
N ARG A 4 33.94 -10.58 -12.65
CA ARG A 4 33.10 -9.50 -13.23
C ARG A 4 33.36 -8.21 -12.45
N SER A 5 33.56 -7.12 -13.18
CA SER A 5 34.04 -5.84 -12.66
C SER A 5 32.95 -5.01 -11.99
N SER A 6 33.39 -4.10 -11.12
CA SER A 6 32.66 -3.01 -10.44
C SER A 6 31.77 -2.12 -11.35
N THR A 7 31.76 -2.34 -12.66
CA THR A 7 30.98 -1.61 -13.65
C THR A 7 29.51 -2.02 -13.67
N GLU A 8 29.16 -3.28 -13.34
CA GLU A 8 27.75 -3.75 -13.24
C GLU A 8 27.01 -3.17 -12.01
N ALA A 9 27.75 -2.83 -10.93
CA ALA A 9 27.18 -2.22 -9.74
C ALA A 9 26.82 -0.73 -9.96
N LEU A 10 27.56 -0.03 -10.83
CA LEU A 10 27.26 1.35 -11.22
C LEU A 10 26.01 1.45 -12.10
N THR A 11 25.72 0.46 -12.94
CA THR A 11 24.47 0.41 -13.73
C THR A 11 23.23 0.22 -12.84
N ARG A 12 23.31 -0.63 -11.79
CA ARG A 12 22.22 -0.80 -10.79
C ARG A 12 21.85 0.50 -10.07
N ARG A 13 22.84 1.33 -9.71
CA ARG A 13 22.61 2.63 -9.04
C ARG A 13 21.95 3.65 -9.97
N SER A 14 22.32 3.67 -11.24
CA SER A 14 21.73 4.60 -12.23
C SER A 14 20.29 4.24 -12.60
N PHE A 15 19.90 2.97 -12.47
CA PHE A 15 18.57 2.45 -12.78
C PHE A 15 17.54 2.90 -11.74
N LEU A 16 17.72 2.59 -10.45
CA LEU A 16 16.75 2.97 -9.41
C LEU A 16 16.53 4.50 -9.37
N ALA A 17 17.60 5.29 -9.44
CA ALA A 17 17.52 6.75 -9.45
C ALA A 17 16.83 7.33 -10.71
N ARG A 18 16.78 6.61 -11.83
CA ARG A 18 16.04 7.02 -13.06
C ARG A 18 14.60 6.53 -13.07
N SER A 19 14.33 5.35 -12.52
CA SER A 19 13.00 4.72 -12.49
C SER A 19 12.02 5.41 -11.53
N LEU A 20 12.53 6.02 -10.46
CA LEU A 20 11.72 6.64 -9.40
C LEU A 20 11.23 8.06 -9.73
N LYS A 21 11.86 8.76 -10.68
CA LYS A 21 11.45 10.11 -11.07
C LYS A 21 10.19 10.18 -11.93
N THR A 22 9.74 9.06 -12.50
CA THR A 22 8.60 9.00 -13.43
C THR A 22 7.43 8.13 -12.95
N ALA A 23 7.59 7.39 -11.86
CA ALA A 23 6.56 6.56 -11.25
C ALA A 23 6.47 6.86 -9.74
N ALA A 24 5.82 7.97 -9.39
CA ALA A 24 5.25 8.09 -8.05
C ALA A 24 3.94 7.32 -8.07
N GLY A 25 3.71 6.40 -7.13
CA GLY A 25 2.37 5.97 -6.72
C GLY A 25 2.11 4.49 -6.49
N ALA A 26 0.86 4.23 -6.07
CA ALA A 26 0.32 2.96 -5.60
C ALA A 26 0.46 1.83 -6.63
N ALA A 27 1.64 1.26 -6.74
CA ALA A 27 1.74 -0.15 -7.03
C ALA A 27 2.11 -0.87 -5.73
N LEU A 28 1.53 -2.04 -5.55
CA LEU A 28 2.06 -3.04 -4.65
C LEU A 28 3.29 -3.63 -5.37
N MET A 29 4.37 -2.84 -5.41
CA MET A 29 5.68 -3.36 -5.70
C MET A 29 6.31 -3.63 -4.36
N SER A 30 6.70 -4.88 -4.14
CA SER A 30 7.62 -5.25 -3.08
C SER A 30 9.02 -5.07 -3.65
N PRO A 31 9.66 -3.89 -3.50
CA PRO A 31 11.04 -3.78 -3.92
C PRO A 31 11.91 -4.57 -2.95
N ALA A 32 12.64 -5.51 -3.54
CA ALA A 32 13.97 -5.87 -3.11
C ALA A 32 14.17 -6.64 -1.80
N VAL A 33 13.14 -7.07 -1.04
CA VAL A 33 13.41 -8.03 0.07
C VAL A 33 13.61 -9.45 -0.46
N GLN A 34 12.89 -9.85 -1.52
CA GLN A 34 13.11 -11.15 -2.18
C GLN A 34 14.53 -11.31 -2.71
N SER A 35 15.16 -10.27 -3.24
CA SER A 35 16.57 -10.33 -3.66
C SER A 35 17.55 -10.40 -2.49
N PHE A 36 17.19 -9.96 -1.28
CA PHE A 36 18.00 -10.20 -0.08
C PHE A 36 17.83 -11.63 0.46
N ALA A 37 16.63 -12.20 0.33
CA ALA A 37 16.37 -13.61 0.68
C ALA A 37 17.00 -14.60 -0.31
N GLN A 38 16.99 -14.30 -1.62
CA GLN A 38 17.64 -15.15 -2.64
C GLN A 38 19.16 -15.22 -2.49
N VAL A 39 19.81 -14.23 -1.87
CA VAL A 39 21.25 -14.27 -1.54
C VAL A 39 21.55 -15.30 -0.43
N SER A 40 20.55 -15.71 0.36
CA SER A 40 20.72 -16.83 1.30
C SER A 40 20.80 -18.20 0.61
N ALA A 41 20.24 -18.34 -0.60
CA ALA A 41 20.24 -19.61 -1.33
C ALA A 41 21.60 -19.93 -2.00
N SER A 42 22.44 -18.91 -2.27
CA SER A 42 23.79 -19.10 -2.81
C SER A 42 24.87 -19.25 -1.74
N GLY A 43 24.57 -19.04 -0.46
CA GLY A 43 25.51 -19.15 0.66
C GLY A 43 26.55 -18.02 0.76
N GLU A 44 26.62 -17.10 -0.21
CA GLU A 44 27.52 -15.95 -0.18
C GLU A 44 26.77 -14.70 0.29
N ARG A 45 27.07 -14.23 1.52
CA ARG A 45 26.58 -12.92 1.97
C ARG A 45 27.21 -11.84 1.10
N PRO A 46 26.45 -10.81 0.68
CA PRO A 46 27.03 -9.71 -0.05
C PRO A 46 28.06 -9.02 0.86
N PRO A 47 29.16 -8.49 0.31
CA PRO A 47 30.10 -7.69 1.08
C PRO A 47 29.36 -6.62 1.89
N ARG A 48 29.76 -6.38 3.14
CA ARG A 48 29.07 -5.42 4.02
C ARG A 48 28.85 -4.05 3.37
N ALA A 49 29.79 -3.60 2.53
CA ALA A 49 29.67 -2.35 1.78
C ALA A 49 28.53 -2.40 0.75
N GLU A 50 28.40 -3.47 -0.02
CA GLU A 50 27.33 -3.62 -1.02
C GLU A 50 25.95 -3.72 -0.36
N LEU A 51 25.86 -4.40 0.80
CA LEU A 51 24.63 -4.42 1.60
C LEU A 51 24.27 -3.01 2.10
N ALA A 52 25.24 -2.28 2.66
CA ALA A 52 25.02 -0.93 3.15
C ALA A 52 24.58 0.02 2.04
N ASP A 53 25.20 -0.06 0.87
CA ASP A 53 24.84 0.74 -0.31
C ASP A 53 23.44 0.41 -0.83
N SER A 54 23.06 -0.88 -0.81
CA SER A 54 21.73 -1.32 -1.25
C SER A 54 20.65 -0.81 -0.29
N LEU A 55 20.89 -0.92 1.01
CA LEU A 55 19.97 -0.40 2.03
C LEU A 55 19.87 1.13 1.97
N LYS A 56 20.99 1.84 1.72
CA LYS A 56 20.98 3.29 1.52
C LYS A 56 20.05 3.67 0.37
N LEU A 57 20.19 2.99 -0.76
CA LEU A 57 19.35 3.23 -1.93
C LEU A 57 17.87 2.97 -1.61
N VAL A 58 17.53 1.85 -0.98
CA VAL A 58 16.14 1.54 -0.60
C VAL A 58 15.57 2.64 0.31
N ARG A 59 16.33 3.10 1.30
CA ARG A 59 15.89 4.14 2.25
C ARG A 59 15.72 5.50 1.61
N GLU A 60 16.68 5.93 0.78
CA GLU A 60 16.71 7.30 0.25
C GLU A 60 15.84 7.47 -0.99
N GLU A 61 15.74 6.43 -1.82
CA GLU A 61 15.09 6.53 -3.12
C GLU A 61 13.73 5.82 -3.14
N MET A 62 13.57 4.68 -2.45
CA MET A 62 12.33 3.89 -2.52
C MET A 62 11.34 4.22 -1.40
N ALA A 63 11.76 4.18 -0.14
CA ALA A 63 10.89 4.42 1.01
C ALA A 63 10.08 5.75 0.95
N PRO A 64 10.56 6.85 0.32
CA PRO A 64 9.74 8.05 0.14
C PRO A 64 8.48 7.83 -0.71
N HIS A 65 8.50 6.86 -1.62
CA HIS A 65 7.44 6.63 -2.61
C HIS A 65 6.68 5.31 -2.42
N TRP A 66 7.20 4.39 -1.61
CA TRP A 66 6.68 3.03 -1.45
C TRP A 66 6.63 2.63 0.03
N ASP A 67 5.64 1.83 0.41
CA ASP A 67 5.70 1.11 1.68
C ASP A 67 6.54 -0.16 1.49
N LEU A 68 7.45 -0.39 2.44
CA LEU A 68 8.33 -1.54 2.45
C LEU A 68 7.83 -2.50 3.52
N THR A 69 7.30 -3.63 3.09
CA THR A 69 6.68 -4.62 3.99
C THR A 69 7.40 -5.96 3.85
N PRO A 70 7.41 -6.79 4.90
CA PRO A 70 7.98 -8.11 4.79
C PRO A 70 7.06 -8.98 3.92
N GLU A 71 7.64 -9.79 3.05
CA GLU A 71 6.98 -10.89 2.36
C GLU A 71 7.30 -12.22 3.06
N MET A 72 7.20 -12.16 4.38
CA MET A 72 7.71 -13.13 5.36
C MET A 72 9.24 -13.23 5.38
N VAL A 73 9.78 -14.23 6.08
CA VAL A 73 11.20 -14.28 6.46
C VAL A 73 12.03 -14.94 5.37
N THR A 74 11.54 -16.05 4.81
CA THR A 74 12.34 -16.90 3.92
C THR A 74 11.72 -17.13 2.54
N HIS A 75 10.45 -16.78 2.37
CA HIS A 75 9.59 -17.16 1.25
C HIS A 75 9.57 -18.68 0.99
N THR A 76 10.01 -19.51 1.95
CA THR A 76 10.21 -20.96 1.78
C THR A 76 9.87 -21.68 3.08
N ARG A 77 10.84 -22.32 3.75
CA ARG A 77 10.61 -22.99 5.03
C ARG A 77 10.56 -21.98 6.15
N VAL A 78 9.56 -22.14 7.00
CA VAL A 78 9.35 -21.28 8.17
C VAL A 78 10.51 -21.46 9.16
N ILE A 79 10.95 -20.36 9.76
CA ILE A 79 11.91 -20.37 10.87
C ILE A 79 11.19 -20.72 12.18
N ASP A 80 11.68 -21.74 12.88
CA ASP A 80 11.31 -21.97 14.27
C ASP A 80 11.93 -20.89 15.14
N LEU A 81 11.09 -19.97 15.64
CA LEU A 81 11.52 -18.84 16.45
C LEU A 81 12.22 -19.24 17.76
N LYS A 82 12.06 -20.49 18.22
CA LYS A 82 12.74 -20.99 19.41
C LYS A 82 14.20 -21.36 19.14
N THR A 83 14.49 -21.86 17.95
CA THR A 83 15.82 -22.37 17.58
C THR A 83 16.58 -21.43 16.65
N GLY A 84 15.88 -20.53 15.96
CA GLY A 84 16.44 -19.67 14.92
C GLY A 84 16.74 -20.42 13.60
N HIS A 85 16.31 -21.68 13.48
CA HIS A 85 16.53 -22.51 12.29
C HIS A 85 15.23 -22.86 11.59
N PRO A 86 15.24 -23.14 10.27
CA PRO A 86 14.07 -23.68 9.59
C PRO A 86 13.60 -24.98 10.26
N TYR A 87 12.29 -25.23 10.28
CA TYR A 87 11.76 -26.53 10.67
C TYR A 87 12.42 -27.65 9.84
N PRO A 88 12.77 -28.79 10.47
CA PRO A 88 13.46 -29.89 9.78
C PRO A 88 12.57 -30.55 8.73
N GLU A 89 11.25 -30.61 8.96
CA GLU A 89 10.29 -31.21 8.05
C GLU A 89 10.04 -30.35 6.81
N VAL A 90 10.23 -30.95 5.63
CA VAL A 90 9.98 -30.31 4.34
C VAL A 90 8.58 -30.69 3.85
N THR A 91 7.55 -30.17 4.52
CA THR A 91 6.14 -30.43 4.19
C THR A 91 5.35 -29.13 4.06
N PRO A 92 4.17 -29.12 3.42
CA PRO A 92 3.37 -27.90 3.31
C PRO A 92 3.01 -27.21 4.61
N LYS A 93 2.93 -27.98 5.70
CA LYS A 93 2.71 -27.46 7.05
C LYS A 93 3.82 -26.53 7.55
N PHE A 94 5.02 -26.61 6.99
CA PHE A 94 6.17 -25.81 7.41
C PHE A 94 6.73 -24.92 6.28
N MET A 95 5.94 -24.69 5.24
CA MET A 95 6.26 -23.77 4.16
C MET A 95 5.43 -22.48 4.30
N GLU A 96 6.11 -21.33 4.30
CA GLU A 96 5.48 -20.00 4.36
C GLU A 96 4.48 -19.84 3.23
N ASN A 97 4.87 -20.22 2.01
CA ASN A 97 4.04 -20.14 0.82
C ASN A 97 2.79 -21.03 0.84
N TRP A 98 2.68 -22.00 1.76
CA TRP A 98 1.64 -23.02 1.70
C TRP A 98 0.76 -23.01 2.95
N GLU A 99 0.90 -23.99 3.85
CA GLU A 99 -0.13 -24.29 4.85
C GLU A 99 0.24 -23.90 6.28
N TRP A 100 1.40 -23.30 6.53
CA TRP A 100 1.89 -23.07 7.89
C TRP A 100 0.91 -22.34 8.81
N THR A 101 0.21 -21.32 8.29
CA THR A 101 -0.79 -20.56 9.06
C THR A 101 -2.09 -21.32 9.34
N THR A 102 -2.33 -22.46 8.70
CA THR A 102 -3.60 -23.19 8.80
C THR A 102 -3.79 -23.76 10.21
N GLY A 103 -4.89 -23.37 10.87
CA GLY A 103 -5.19 -23.79 12.23
C GLY A 103 -4.35 -23.11 13.32
N LYS A 104 -3.54 -22.11 12.97
CA LYS A 104 -2.77 -21.32 13.95
C LYS A 104 -3.60 -20.21 14.55
N SER A 105 -3.26 -19.87 15.80
CA SER A 105 -3.81 -18.70 16.49
C SER A 105 -3.26 -17.38 15.92
N ALA A 106 -3.93 -16.27 16.23
CA ALA A 106 -3.41 -14.94 15.92
C ALA A 106 -2.07 -14.68 16.61
N ASP A 107 -1.88 -15.16 17.84
CA ASP A 107 -0.63 -14.98 18.58
C ASP A 107 0.55 -15.71 17.91
N GLU A 108 0.35 -16.94 17.45
CA GLU A 108 1.39 -17.70 16.73
C GLU A 108 1.78 -17.03 15.41
N ILE A 109 0.79 -16.57 14.64
CA ILE A 109 1.04 -15.85 13.40
C ILE A 109 1.73 -14.52 13.71
N GLY A 110 1.22 -13.78 14.69
CA GLY A 110 1.71 -12.48 15.13
C GLY A 110 3.16 -12.52 15.59
N ALA A 111 3.57 -13.55 16.33
CA ALA A 111 4.97 -13.73 16.72
C ALA A 111 5.91 -13.85 15.51
N TYR A 112 5.47 -14.54 14.46
CA TYR A 112 6.26 -14.69 13.23
C TYR A 112 6.28 -13.41 12.39
N LEU A 113 5.15 -12.71 12.30
CA LEU A 113 5.08 -11.39 11.66
C LEU A 113 5.98 -10.38 12.40
N ALA A 114 5.94 -10.36 13.72
CA ALA A 114 6.77 -9.49 14.55
C ALA A 114 8.26 -9.75 14.32
N TYR A 115 8.67 -11.02 14.18
CA TYR A 115 10.05 -11.37 13.84
C TYR A 115 10.44 -10.82 12.46
N ALA A 116 9.60 -10.97 11.43
CA ALA A 116 9.87 -10.41 10.10
C ALA A 116 9.93 -8.87 10.11
N LEU A 117 9.03 -8.23 10.85
CA LEU A 117 9.01 -6.77 11.03
C LEU A 117 10.26 -6.27 11.76
N GLN A 118 10.72 -6.99 12.78
CA GLN A 118 11.90 -6.60 13.56
C GLN A 118 13.16 -6.57 12.67
N ILE A 119 13.31 -7.54 11.75
CA ILE A 119 14.42 -7.54 10.79
C ILE A 119 14.41 -6.26 9.94
N LEU A 120 13.27 -5.85 9.43
CA LEU A 120 13.15 -4.62 8.64
C LEU A 120 13.40 -3.36 9.49
N LYS A 121 12.85 -3.32 10.69
CA LYS A 121 13.07 -2.22 11.64
C LYS A 121 14.55 -2.06 11.99
N ASP A 122 15.25 -3.15 12.28
CA ASP A 122 16.71 -3.16 12.57
C ASP A 122 17.52 -2.73 11.34
N ALA A 123 17.01 -3.01 10.14
CA ALA A 123 17.53 -2.50 8.89
C ALA A 123 17.11 -1.04 8.60
N GLY A 124 16.54 -0.30 9.57
CA GLY A 124 16.15 1.09 9.39
C GLY A 124 15.04 1.28 8.36
N LEU A 125 14.19 0.26 8.19
CA LEU A 125 13.04 0.23 7.29
C LEU A 125 11.79 -0.17 8.08
N PRO A 126 11.32 0.66 9.03
CA PRO A 126 10.07 0.36 9.73
C PRO A 126 8.92 0.22 8.74
N ALA A 127 8.09 -0.80 8.92
CA ALA A 127 7.02 -1.17 8.00
C ALA A 127 5.65 -0.84 8.57
N ASP A 128 4.76 -0.33 7.73
CA ASP A 128 3.37 -0.01 8.09
C ASP A 128 2.37 -1.14 7.81
N GLY A 129 2.86 -2.31 7.39
CA GLY A 129 2.01 -3.41 7.03
C GLY A 129 2.73 -4.69 6.65
N ILE A 130 1.97 -5.63 6.10
CA ILE A 130 2.41 -6.97 5.73
C ILE A 130 2.02 -7.31 4.29
N THR A 131 2.93 -7.93 3.54
CA THR A 131 2.62 -8.60 2.28
C THR A 131 2.75 -10.11 2.49
N THR A 132 1.74 -10.90 2.13
CA THR A 132 1.81 -12.35 2.35
C THR A 132 2.24 -13.11 1.09
N PRO A 133 3.19 -14.06 1.18
CA PRO A 133 3.58 -14.92 0.07
C PRO A 133 2.56 -16.05 -0.12
N GLY A 134 2.18 -16.31 -1.38
CA GLY A 134 1.43 -17.50 -1.76
C GLY A 134 0.16 -17.75 -0.94
N GLY A 135 0.21 -18.80 -0.11
CA GLY A 135 -0.86 -19.30 0.76
C GLY A 135 -0.83 -18.78 2.19
N PHE A 136 0.18 -18.00 2.59
CA PHE A 136 0.33 -17.51 3.95
C PHE A 136 -0.89 -16.68 4.37
N GLY A 137 -1.55 -17.07 5.47
CA GLY A 137 -2.74 -16.39 6.00
C GLY A 137 -4.05 -16.70 5.26
N LYS A 138 -4.03 -17.31 4.06
CA LYS A 138 -5.25 -17.52 3.25
C LYS A 138 -6.31 -18.37 3.93
N LYS A 139 -5.91 -19.40 4.68
CA LYS A 139 -6.79 -20.29 5.45
C LYS A 139 -6.96 -19.85 6.92
N ALA A 140 -6.48 -18.66 7.29
CA ALA A 140 -6.51 -18.13 8.65
C ALA A 140 -6.79 -16.61 8.65
N ARG A 141 -7.70 -16.14 7.77
CA ARG A 141 -7.88 -14.70 7.50
C ARG A 141 -8.21 -13.86 8.73
N PRO A 142 -9.13 -14.26 9.63
CA PRO A 142 -9.39 -13.48 10.85
C PRO A 142 -8.15 -13.36 11.75
N GLN A 143 -7.40 -14.45 11.89
CA GLN A 143 -6.17 -14.49 12.67
C GLN A 143 -5.08 -13.64 12.01
N MET A 144 -4.95 -13.69 10.69
CA MET A 144 -4.00 -12.89 9.93
C MET A 144 -4.25 -11.39 10.10
N ALA A 145 -5.51 -10.95 10.05
CA ALA A 145 -5.88 -9.56 10.28
C ALA A 145 -5.51 -9.11 11.71
N LEU A 146 -5.87 -9.90 12.72
CA LEU A 146 -5.56 -9.56 14.12
C LEU A 146 -4.05 -9.60 14.40
N ALA A 147 -3.34 -10.60 13.88
CA ALA A 147 -1.89 -10.73 13.98
C ALA A 147 -1.16 -9.55 13.35
N THR A 148 -1.60 -9.09 12.18
CA THR A 148 -1.06 -7.88 11.52
C THR A 148 -1.26 -6.65 12.40
N LEU A 149 -2.49 -6.45 12.89
CA LEU A 149 -2.83 -5.32 13.76
C LEU A 149 -1.88 -5.23 14.95
N GLN A 150 -1.71 -6.35 15.66
CA GLN A 150 -0.88 -6.41 16.87
C GLN A 150 0.60 -6.25 16.52
N ALA A 151 1.13 -7.07 15.61
CA ALA A 151 2.57 -7.10 15.31
C ALA A 151 3.10 -5.76 14.75
N CYS A 152 2.39 -5.12 13.82
CA CYS A 152 2.80 -3.82 13.27
C CYS A 152 2.79 -2.72 14.34
N ARG A 153 1.80 -2.73 15.23
CA ARG A 153 1.71 -1.76 16.33
C ARG A 153 2.81 -1.98 17.36
N ASP A 154 3.02 -3.22 17.79
CA ASP A 154 3.98 -3.56 18.84
C ASP A 154 5.43 -3.34 18.38
N VAL A 155 5.75 -3.72 17.13
CA VAL A 155 7.12 -3.61 16.61
C VAL A 155 7.39 -2.22 16.04
N CYS A 156 6.52 -1.69 15.19
CA CYS A 156 6.78 -0.47 14.41
C CYS A 156 6.03 0.77 14.93
N GLY A 157 5.10 0.62 15.88
CA GLY A 157 4.29 1.75 16.37
C GLY A 157 3.28 2.25 15.34
N THR A 158 2.98 1.45 14.30
CA THR A 158 2.13 1.85 13.19
C THR A 158 0.69 2.13 13.65
N GLU A 159 0.18 3.34 13.41
CA GLU A 159 -1.17 3.72 13.85
C GLU A 159 -2.27 2.90 13.15
N ILE A 160 -2.16 2.76 11.82
CA ILE A 160 -3.14 2.08 10.97
C ILE A 160 -2.40 1.02 10.12
N PRO A 161 -2.20 -0.19 10.65
CA PRO A 161 -1.57 -1.25 9.89
C PRO A 161 -2.38 -1.64 8.65
N HIS A 162 -1.70 -2.07 7.60
CA HIS A 162 -2.34 -2.66 6.43
C HIS A 162 -1.79 -4.05 6.11
N TYR A 163 -2.55 -4.85 5.37
CA TYR A 163 -2.00 -6.09 4.81
C TYR A 163 -2.58 -6.43 3.44
N PHE A 164 -1.77 -7.15 2.67
CA PHE A 164 -2.09 -7.65 1.34
C PHE A 164 -2.00 -9.18 1.32
N THR A 165 -2.99 -9.83 0.68
CA THR A 165 -3.03 -11.30 0.54
C THR A 165 -3.59 -11.79 -0.79
N ASP A 166 -4.50 -11.05 -1.43
CA ASP A 166 -5.18 -11.54 -2.63
C ASP A 166 -5.16 -10.55 -3.79
N LEU A 167 -5.31 -11.14 -4.97
CA LEU A 167 -5.41 -10.48 -6.25
C LEU A 167 -6.77 -10.85 -6.87
N PHE A 168 -7.53 -9.83 -7.26
CA PHE A 168 -8.82 -10.01 -7.93
C PHE A 168 -8.79 -9.39 -9.32
N THR A 169 -8.63 -10.23 -10.33
CA THR A 169 -8.49 -9.82 -11.73
C THR A 169 -9.79 -9.87 -12.51
N GLU A 170 -10.84 -10.46 -11.95
CA GLU A 170 -12.12 -10.63 -12.61
C GLU A 170 -12.84 -9.27 -12.77
N PRO A 171 -13.42 -8.97 -13.94
CA PRO A 171 -14.26 -7.80 -14.12
C PRO A 171 -15.44 -7.78 -13.14
N GLY A 172 -15.81 -6.60 -12.66
CA GLY A 172 -16.92 -6.42 -11.69
C GLY A 172 -16.61 -6.88 -10.26
N ARG A 173 -15.47 -7.52 -10.00
CA ARG A 173 -15.03 -7.85 -8.64
C ARG A 173 -14.45 -6.59 -7.98
N SER A 174 -15.07 -6.20 -6.86
CA SER A 174 -14.59 -5.11 -6.01
C SER A 174 -13.22 -5.45 -5.41
N VAL A 175 -12.38 -4.43 -5.39
CA VAL A 175 -11.04 -4.36 -4.80
C VAL A 175 -10.96 -3.19 -3.82
N ALA A 176 -12.09 -2.70 -3.33
CA ALA A 176 -12.14 -1.73 -2.25
C ALA A 176 -11.40 -2.28 -1.01
N PRO A 177 -10.54 -1.48 -0.36
CA PRO A 177 -9.98 -1.84 0.93
C PRO A 177 -11.07 -2.14 1.97
N VAL A 178 -10.75 -2.99 2.94
CA VAL A 178 -11.69 -3.41 3.98
C VAL A 178 -11.09 -3.13 5.34
N VAL A 179 -11.79 -2.30 6.13
CA VAL A 179 -11.41 -2.03 7.52
C VAL A 179 -11.84 -3.19 8.40
N GLN A 180 -10.94 -3.66 9.26
CA GLN A 180 -11.16 -4.80 10.14
C GLN A 180 -10.66 -4.52 11.56
N ASN A 181 -11.18 -5.29 12.52
CA ASN A 181 -10.79 -5.21 13.93
C ASN A 181 -10.89 -3.79 14.52
N ALA A 182 -11.85 -3.00 14.03
CA ALA A 182 -12.11 -1.65 14.52
C ALA A 182 -12.52 -1.69 15.99
N SER A 183 -11.80 -0.98 16.86
CA SER A 183 -12.05 -0.95 18.30
C SER A 183 -11.56 0.36 18.93
N ASP A 184 -12.09 0.68 20.11
CA ASP A 184 -11.76 1.87 20.89
C ASP A 184 -11.85 3.20 20.11
N LEU A 185 -12.81 3.30 19.17
CA LEU A 185 -12.90 4.43 18.23
C LEU A 185 -13.17 5.79 18.90
N ASP A 186 -13.82 5.78 20.07
CA ASP A 186 -14.07 6.96 20.90
C ASP A 186 -13.03 7.15 22.02
N GLY A 187 -12.10 6.20 22.17
CA GLY A 187 -11.07 6.21 23.20
C GLY A 187 -9.76 6.86 22.76
N PRO A 188 -8.75 6.89 23.65
CA PRO A 188 -7.46 7.51 23.36
C PRO A 188 -6.63 6.70 22.35
N ASP A 189 -6.90 5.40 22.18
CA ASP A 189 -6.15 4.50 21.32
C ASP A 189 -7.04 3.75 20.31
N PRO A 190 -7.64 4.46 19.33
CA PRO A 190 -8.43 3.82 18.29
C PRO A 190 -7.57 2.87 17.46
N ARG A 191 -8.14 1.71 17.14
CA ARG A 191 -7.45 0.62 16.43
C ARG A 191 -8.26 0.14 15.25
N CYS A 192 -7.57 -0.14 14.15
CA CYS A 192 -8.08 -0.95 13.05
C CYS A 192 -6.89 -1.45 12.23
N VAL A 193 -7.15 -2.44 11.38
CA VAL A 193 -6.24 -2.88 10.32
C VAL A 193 -6.99 -2.82 8.99
N VAL A 194 -6.30 -2.49 7.91
CA VAL A 194 -6.91 -2.40 6.58
C VAL A 194 -6.39 -3.51 5.68
N TYR A 195 -7.30 -4.36 5.22
CA TYR A 195 -7.02 -5.30 4.15
C TYR A 195 -7.05 -4.56 2.81
N VAL A 196 -5.97 -4.66 2.04
CA VAL A 196 -5.80 -3.97 0.76
C VAL A 196 -5.58 -5.02 -0.35
N PRO A 197 -6.61 -5.39 -1.13
CA PRO A 197 -6.46 -6.32 -2.25
C PRO A 197 -5.78 -5.66 -3.46
N GLY A 198 -5.02 -6.44 -4.23
CA GLY A 198 -4.55 -6.03 -5.55
C GLY A 198 -5.59 -6.32 -6.63
N CYS A 199 -5.55 -5.57 -7.72
CA CYS A 199 -6.52 -5.72 -8.81
C CYS A 199 -5.94 -6.34 -10.08
N THR A 200 -4.62 -6.53 -10.17
CA THR A 200 -3.95 -7.08 -11.35
C THR A 200 -3.30 -8.42 -11.04
N GLY A 201 -3.12 -9.25 -12.06
CA GLY A 201 -2.19 -10.38 -11.95
C GLY A 201 -0.75 -9.88 -12.05
N ASP A 202 0.20 -10.79 -11.87
CA ASP A 202 1.62 -10.51 -12.13
C ASP A 202 1.93 -10.52 -13.63
N TRP A 203 1.44 -9.50 -14.32
CA TRP A 203 1.58 -9.38 -15.77
C TRP A 203 2.89 -8.70 -16.18
N THR A 204 3.71 -8.28 -15.22
CA THR A 204 5.08 -7.80 -15.41
C THR A 204 6.11 -8.93 -15.49
N ALA A 205 5.69 -10.12 -15.91
CA ALA A 205 6.52 -11.30 -16.19
C ALA A 205 6.77 -12.30 -15.05
N GLY A 206 5.97 -12.27 -13.97
CA GLY A 206 5.98 -13.34 -13.00
C GLY A 206 7.14 -13.25 -11.99
N TRP A 207 7.04 -14.02 -10.91
CA TRP A 207 8.17 -14.25 -9.99
C TRP A 207 9.26 -15.14 -10.61
N ASP A 208 8.90 -15.97 -11.60
CA ASP A 208 9.74 -16.98 -12.24
C ASP A 208 10.29 -16.54 -13.61
N CYS A 209 10.00 -15.31 -14.05
CA CYS A 209 10.42 -14.76 -15.35
C CYS A 209 9.91 -15.57 -16.57
N THR A 210 8.75 -16.22 -16.51
CA THR A 210 8.33 -17.11 -17.61
C THR A 210 7.37 -16.50 -18.63
N ASN A 211 6.52 -15.54 -18.26
CA ASN A 211 5.51 -15.03 -19.20
C ASN A 211 5.08 -13.56 -18.93
N PRO A 212 5.62 -12.57 -19.65
CA PRO A 212 5.13 -11.20 -19.59
C PRO A 212 3.69 -11.13 -20.11
N GLY A 213 2.74 -10.79 -19.23
CA GLY A 213 1.34 -10.63 -19.60
C GLY A 213 1.06 -9.42 -20.50
N GLY A 214 1.97 -8.44 -20.51
CA GLY A 214 1.92 -7.26 -21.37
C GLY A 214 1.08 -6.11 -20.82
N ALA A 215 1.29 -4.91 -21.35
CA ALA A 215 0.62 -3.69 -20.88
C ALA A 215 -0.90 -3.71 -21.11
N ASP A 216 -1.38 -4.36 -22.18
CA ASP A 216 -2.80 -4.38 -22.56
C ASP A 216 -3.71 -5.04 -21.52
N LYS A 217 -3.19 -5.94 -20.67
CA LYS A 217 -3.97 -6.50 -19.56
C LYS A 217 -4.29 -5.45 -18.48
N PHE A 218 -3.37 -4.52 -18.25
CA PHE A 218 -3.58 -3.38 -17.36
C PHE A 218 -4.44 -2.32 -18.03
N ILE A 219 -4.00 -1.87 -19.21
CA ILE A 219 -4.63 -0.82 -20.00
C ILE A 219 -4.20 -0.95 -21.47
N THR A 220 -5.17 -1.06 -22.38
CA THR A 220 -4.93 -1.14 -23.83
C THR A 220 -4.26 0.11 -24.37
N ALA A 221 -3.60 -0.01 -25.52
CA ALA A 221 -2.90 1.11 -26.17
C ALA A 221 -3.79 2.33 -26.46
N ASP A 222 -5.10 2.11 -26.71
CA ASP A 222 -6.08 3.17 -26.90
C ASP A 222 -6.68 3.72 -25.59
N GLY A 223 -6.27 3.17 -24.44
CA GLY A 223 -6.73 3.57 -23.11
C GLY A 223 -8.19 3.24 -22.78
N LYS A 224 -8.86 2.42 -23.59
CA LYS A 224 -10.30 2.17 -23.46
C LYS A 224 -10.66 0.98 -22.58
N SER A 225 -9.78 0.00 -22.44
CA SER A 225 -10.05 -1.20 -21.66
C SER A 225 -8.81 -1.71 -20.94
N GLY A 226 -8.99 -2.74 -20.12
CA GLY A 226 -7.95 -3.30 -19.25
C GLY A 226 -8.32 -3.13 -17.78
N ARG A 227 -7.76 -3.97 -16.93
CA ARG A 227 -8.22 -4.09 -15.54
C ARG A 227 -8.05 -2.81 -14.73
N MET A 228 -7.03 -2.00 -15.03
CA MET A 228 -6.87 -0.70 -14.37
C MET A 228 -7.97 0.27 -14.78
N VAL A 229 -8.38 0.26 -16.05
CA VAL A 229 -9.49 1.10 -16.53
C VAL A 229 -10.78 0.74 -15.81
N ASP A 230 -11.08 -0.56 -15.69
CA ASP A 230 -12.30 -1.05 -15.03
C ASP A 230 -12.39 -0.57 -13.57
N VAL A 231 -11.31 -0.70 -12.80
CA VAL A 231 -11.28 -0.33 -11.36
C VAL A 231 -11.30 1.18 -11.17
N ILE A 232 -10.52 1.92 -11.95
CA ILE A 232 -10.46 3.38 -11.82
C ILE A 232 -11.84 3.98 -12.16
N GLN A 233 -12.50 3.48 -13.21
CA GLN A 233 -13.83 3.95 -13.59
C GLN A 233 -14.93 3.57 -12.60
N SER A 234 -14.76 2.48 -11.84
CA SER A 234 -15.67 2.16 -10.73
C SER A 234 -15.45 3.02 -9.47
N GLY A 235 -14.43 3.88 -9.46
CA GLY A 235 -14.11 4.77 -8.34
C GLY A 235 -13.42 4.07 -7.17
N GLU A 236 -12.83 2.89 -7.40
CA GLU A 236 -12.06 2.14 -6.40
C GLU A 236 -10.54 2.38 -6.57
N PRO A 237 -9.72 2.23 -5.52
CA PRO A 237 -8.28 2.32 -5.67
C PRO A 237 -7.75 1.14 -6.48
N ALA A 238 -7.01 1.44 -7.55
CA ALA A 238 -6.45 0.44 -8.43
C ALA A 238 -5.01 0.10 -8.05
N LEU A 239 -4.82 -0.99 -7.30
CA LEU A 239 -3.52 -1.46 -6.85
C LEU A 239 -2.93 -2.50 -7.81
N MET A 240 -1.85 -2.13 -8.49
CA MET A 240 -1.08 -3.03 -9.36
C MET A 240 -0.21 -3.98 -8.54
N PHE A 241 -0.03 -5.20 -9.04
CA PHE A 241 0.86 -6.21 -8.47
C PHE A 241 1.94 -6.62 -9.46
N GLY A 242 3.16 -6.82 -8.96
CA GLY A 242 4.25 -7.40 -9.72
C GLY A 242 5.42 -7.80 -8.84
N HIS A 243 6.13 -8.85 -9.22
CA HIS A 243 7.36 -9.24 -8.55
C HIS A 243 8.56 -8.47 -9.11
N TRP A 244 9.49 -8.09 -8.23
CA TRP A 244 10.74 -7.42 -8.62
C TRP A 244 11.53 -8.23 -9.66
N THR A 245 11.54 -9.55 -9.50
CA THR A 245 12.18 -10.50 -10.41
C THR A 245 11.60 -10.40 -11.82
N GLY A 246 10.28 -10.31 -11.97
CA GLY A 246 9.60 -10.12 -13.25
C GLY A 246 9.88 -8.74 -13.85
N ILE A 247 9.86 -7.69 -13.03
CA ILE A 247 10.15 -6.32 -13.46
C ILE A 247 11.55 -6.23 -14.08
N TYR A 248 12.55 -6.79 -13.40
CA TYR A 248 13.93 -6.81 -13.90
C TYR A 248 14.16 -7.86 -15.00
N PHE A 249 13.38 -8.94 -15.00
CA PHE A 249 13.39 -10.03 -15.99
C PHE A 249 14.80 -10.51 -16.36
N ASN A 250 15.53 -11.10 -15.42
CA ASN A 250 16.91 -11.57 -15.62
C ASN A 250 17.88 -10.52 -16.20
N GLY A 251 17.60 -9.22 -15.99
CA GLY A 251 18.40 -8.10 -16.48
C GLY A 251 17.99 -7.50 -17.81
N TYR A 252 16.94 -8.03 -18.44
CA TYR A 252 16.42 -7.49 -19.71
C TYR A 252 15.37 -6.37 -19.52
N GLU A 253 14.91 -6.17 -18.29
CA GLU A 253 13.97 -5.10 -17.89
C GLU A 253 12.64 -5.16 -18.63
N VAL A 254 12.19 -6.37 -19.01
CA VAL A 254 10.97 -6.56 -19.80
C VAL A 254 9.75 -6.08 -19.01
N GLY A 255 9.60 -6.53 -17.76
CA GLY A 255 8.51 -6.09 -16.90
C GLY A 255 8.57 -4.59 -16.59
N PHE A 256 9.77 -4.01 -16.49
CA PHE A 256 9.94 -2.57 -16.30
C PHE A 256 9.46 -1.75 -17.49
N LYS A 257 9.76 -2.18 -18.73
CA LYS A 257 9.24 -1.54 -19.95
C LYS A 257 7.71 -1.63 -20.02
N ILE A 258 7.15 -2.78 -19.62
CA ILE A 258 5.69 -2.94 -19.50
C ILE A 258 5.12 -1.93 -18.50
N LEU A 259 5.70 -1.82 -17.31
CA LEU A 259 5.26 -0.86 -16.30
C LEU A 259 5.33 0.59 -16.80
N GLN A 260 6.41 0.97 -17.49
CA GLN A 260 6.53 2.28 -18.10
C GLN A 260 5.41 2.57 -19.10
N ASP A 261 5.06 1.60 -19.94
CA ASP A 261 3.98 1.76 -20.92
C ASP A 261 2.61 1.85 -20.24
N VAL A 262 2.38 1.08 -19.18
CA VAL A 262 1.16 1.19 -18.35
C VAL A 262 1.04 2.58 -17.74
N VAL A 263 2.09 3.08 -17.08
CA VAL A 263 2.09 4.42 -16.46
C VAL A 263 1.84 5.51 -17.50
N LYS A 264 2.50 5.46 -18.66
CA LYS A 264 2.27 6.42 -19.75
C LYS A 264 0.81 6.41 -20.23
N ARG A 265 0.24 5.22 -20.42
CA ARG A 265 -1.16 5.08 -20.87
C ARG A 265 -2.15 5.58 -19.82
N LEU A 266 -1.90 5.29 -18.54
CA LEU A 266 -2.73 5.79 -17.44
C LEU A 266 -2.71 7.32 -17.37
N GLN A 267 -1.52 7.93 -17.47
CA GLN A 267 -1.37 9.39 -17.48
C GLN A 267 -2.03 10.05 -18.71
N ALA A 268 -1.99 9.39 -19.87
CA ALA A 268 -2.65 9.88 -21.08
C ALA A 268 -4.19 9.75 -20.98
N ARG A 269 -4.68 8.70 -20.31
CA ARG A 269 -6.11 8.39 -20.21
C ARG A 269 -6.83 9.17 -19.11
N PHE A 270 -6.16 9.38 -17.98
CA PHE A 270 -6.72 9.92 -16.76
C PHE A 270 -5.91 11.13 -16.30
N ASP A 271 -6.56 12.28 -16.16
CA ASP A 271 -5.98 13.53 -15.65
C ASP A 271 -6.23 13.73 -14.15
N ASN A 272 -6.75 12.70 -13.47
CA ASN A 272 -7.25 12.73 -12.10
C ASN A 272 -6.71 11.60 -11.20
N LEU A 273 -5.57 11.00 -11.53
CA LEU A 273 -4.98 9.95 -10.71
C LEU A 273 -4.16 10.53 -9.56
N LEU A 274 -4.47 10.06 -8.35
CA LEU A 274 -3.65 10.24 -7.17
C LEU A 274 -2.83 8.97 -6.94
N TRP A 275 -1.55 9.19 -6.75
CA TRP A 275 -0.55 8.15 -6.61
C TRP A 275 -0.16 8.08 -5.14
N MET A 276 -0.62 7.02 -4.47
CA MET A 276 -0.55 6.90 -3.01
C MET A 276 0.30 5.70 -2.57
N LYS A 277 0.76 5.67 -1.33
CA LYS A 277 1.26 4.44 -0.70
C LYS A 277 0.10 3.58 -0.22
N ASN A 278 0.35 2.31 0.10
CA ASN A 278 -0.68 1.43 0.68
C ASN A 278 -1.12 1.93 2.07
N SER A 279 -0.19 2.47 2.85
CA SER A 279 -0.41 3.11 4.15
C SER A 279 -1.29 4.37 4.02
N GLU A 280 -1.13 5.14 2.95
CA GLU A 280 -1.97 6.30 2.64
C GLU A 280 -3.38 5.86 2.20
N VAL A 281 -3.49 4.83 1.36
CA VAL A 281 -4.78 4.21 0.99
C VAL A 281 -5.49 3.67 2.23
N ALA A 282 -4.78 2.95 3.09
CA ALA A 282 -5.29 2.40 4.33
C ALA A 282 -5.78 3.52 5.27
N ARG A 283 -5.00 4.59 5.43
CA ARG A 283 -5.39 5.76 6.23
C ARG A 283 -6.65 6.43 5.70
N TYR A 284 -6.72 6.66 4.39
CA TYR A 284 -7.90 7.26 3.77
C TYR A 284 -9.13 6.39 3.99
N TRP A 285 -9.01 5.07 3.79
CA TRP A 285 -10.14 4.14 3.96
C TRP A 285 -10.60 4.02 5.41
N ALA A 286 -9.65 3.93 6.35
CA ALA A 286 -9.95 3.93 7.78
C ALA A 286 -10.66 5.22 8.20
N ALA A 287 -10.20 6.39 7.75
CA ALA A 287 -10.86 7.66 8.03
C ALA A 287 -12.24 7.74 7.37
N LYS A 288 -12.36 7.33 6.09
CA LYS A 288 -13.62 7.32 5.32
C LYS A 288 -14.69 6.49 5.99
N GLU A 289 -14.33 5.31 6.48
CA GLU A 289 -15.28 4.36 7.07
C GLU A 289 -15.59 4.67 8.55
N LEU A 290 -14.59 5.08 9.32
CA LEU A 290 -14.70 5.16 10.78
C LEU A 290 -14.95 6.59 11.31
N THR A 291 -14.88 7.62 10.47
CA THR A 291 -15.27 8.98 10.87
C THR A 291 -16.78 9.04 11.02
N ARG A 292 -17.25 9.36 12.23
CA ARG A 292 -18.67 9.64 12.46
C ARG A 292 -19.01 11.02 11.88
N ILE A 293 -20.00 11.07 11.01
CA ILE A 293 -20.47 12.28 10.32
C ILE A 293 -21.91 12.54 10.73
N GLU A 294 -22.17 13.68 11.37
CA GLU A 294 -23.49 14.08 11.87
C GLU A 294 -23.85 15.46 11.34
N ARG A 295 -25.01 15.62 10.72
CA ARG A 295 -25.46 16.91 10.19
C ARG A 295 -26.59 17.48 11.03
N THR A 296 -26.46 18.75 11.41
CA THR A 296 -27.50 19.53 12.09
C THR A 296 -27.64 20.88 11.40
N GLY A 297 -28.73 21.04 10.64
CA GLY A 297 -28.93 22.22 9.79
C GLY A 297 -27.79 22.41 8.79
N ASN A 298 -27.08 23.52 8.95
CA ASN A 298 -25.95 23.95 8.11
C ASN A 298 -24.58 23.51 8.64
N THR A 299 -24.53 22.76 9.73
CA THR A 299 -23.27 22.29 10.32
C THR A 299 -23.14 20.79 10.14
N VAL A 300 -21.99 20.35 9.66
CA VAL A 300 -21.58 18.94 9.62
C VAL A 300 -20.51 18.74 10.69
N LYS A 301 -20.82 17.98 11.73
CA LYS A 301 -19.88 17.58 12.77
C LYS A 301 -19.18 16.28 12.35
N LEU A 302 -17.86 16.29 12.49
CA LEU A 302 -16.98 15.17 12.19
C LEU A 302 -16.33 14.73 13.50
N ARG A 303 -16.38 13.43 13.80
CA ARG A 303 -15.60 12.81 14.88
C ARG A 303 -14.74 11.72 14.26
N ALA A 304 -13.47 12.02 14.06
CA ALA A 304 -12.52 11.19 13.35
C ALA A 304 -11.59 10.44 14.32
N PRO A 305 -11.62 9.10 14.36
CA PRO A 305 -10.65 8.32 15.13
C PRO A 305 -9.22 8.47 14.59
N PHE A 306 -9.09 8.71 13.29
CA PHE A 306 -7.83 8.84 12.58
C PHE A 306 -7.78 10.15 11.78
N ALA A 307 -6.62 10.80 11.78
CA ALA A 307 -6.40 11.96 10.91
C ALA A 307 -6.25 11.52 9.44
N CYS A 308 -6.75 12.37 8.53
CA CYS A 308 -6.70 12.13 7.08
C CYS A 308 -6.38 13.45 6.34
N PRO A 309 -5.22 13.56 5.67
CA PRO A 309 -4.75 14.83 5.09
C PRO A 309 -5.67 15.42 4.00
N ASP A 310 -6.37 14.58 3.27
CA ASP A 310 -7.10 14.88 2.02
C ASP A 310 -8.55 14.37 2.05
N PHE A 311 -9.15 14.37 3.23
CA PHE A 311 -10.50 13.87 3.45
C PHE A 311 -11.52 14.69 2.65
N THR A 312 -12.26 14.01 1.77
CA THR A 312 -13.24 14.67 0.88
C THR A 312 -14.66 14.32 1.26
N LEU A 313 -15.52 15.33 1.31
CA LEU A 313 -16.94 15.24 1.64
C LEU A 313 -17.78 15.82 0.51
N ARG A 314 -18.86 15.13 0.16
CA ARG A 314 -19.97 15.69 -0.62
C ARG A 314 -21.13 15.97 0.31
N VAL A 315 -21.56 17.23 0.40
CA VAL A 315 -22.71 17.62 1.19
C VAL A 315 -23.81 18.13 0.28
N ALA A 316 -25.01 17.58 0.40
CA ALA A 316 -26.21 18.01 -0.34
C ALA A 316 -26.73 19.37 0.17
N VAL A 317 -25.97 20.42 -0.16
CA VAL A 317 -26.27 21.86 -0.01
C VAL A 317 -25.52 22.59 -1.10
N SER A 318 -26.19 23.52 -1.79
CA SER A 318 -25.53 24.48 -2.66
C SER A 318 -25.06 25.67 -1.82
N SER A 319 -23.77 25.74 -1.51
CA SER A 319 -23.20 26.82 -0.71
C SER A 319 -22.98 28.05 -1.60
N THR A 320 -23.55 29.20 -1.21
CA THR A 320 -23.37 30.48 -1.92
C THR A 320 -22.10 31.20 -1.46
N LYS A 321 -21.63 30.91 -0.25
CA LYS A 321 -20.43 31.46 0.37
C LYS A 321 -19.42 30.35 0.70
N PRO A 322 -18.14 30.69 0.99
CA PRO A 322 -17.14 29.70 1.36
C PRO A 322 -17.52 28.95 2.66
N PRO A 323 -17.58 27.61 2.65
CA PRO A 323 -17.68 26.82 3.87
C PRO A 323 -16.52 27.12 4.82
N GLN A 324 -16.74 26.93 6.12
CA GLN A 324 -15.70 27.12 7.13
C GLN A 324 -15.41 25.82 7.86
N LEU A 325 -14.13 25.46 7.95
CA LEU A 325 -13.68 24.38 8.81
C LEU A 325 -13.31 24.96 10.18
N ARG A 326 -13.98 24.48 11.21
CA ARG A 326 -13.70 24.78 12.62
C ARG A 326 -13.04 23.58 13.30
N VAL A 327 -11.86 23.83 13.87
CA VAL A 327 -11.12 22.86 14.70
C VAL A 327 -10.77 23.56 16.00
N ALA A 328 -11.29 23.04 17.12
CA ALA A 328 -11.30 23.76 18.40
C ALA A 328 -11.81 25.20 18.23
N ASP A 329 -11.08 26.20 18.69
CA ASP A 329 -11.46 27.61 18.62
C ASP A 329 -11.08 28.30 17.30
N ASN A 330 -10.47 27.57 16.36
CA ASN A 330 -9.99 28.13 15.10
C ASN A 330 -10.95 27.79 13.95
N ALA A 331 -11.58 28.80 13.37
CA ALA A 331 -12.39 28.69 12.17
C ALA A 331 -11.65 29.29 10.97
N LYS A 332 -11.54 28.51 9.89
CA LYS A 332 -10.90 28.96 8.65
C LYS A 332 -11.84 28.76 7.46
N PRO A 333 -12.07 29.79 6.63
CA PRO A 333 -12.81 29.63 5.38
C PRO A 333 -12.01 28.77 4.40
N LEU A 334 -12.71 27.95 3.63
CA LEU A 334 -12.13 27.16 2.56
C LEU A 334 -11.96 28.00 1.29
N THR A 335 -10.92 27.70 0.51
CA THR A 335 -10.68 28.38 -0.78
C THR A 335 -11.52 27.72 -1.88
N GLU A 336 -12.26 28.52 -2.64
CA GLU A 336 -13.03 28.01 -3.78
C GLU A 336 -12.09 27.62 -4.93
N VAL A 337 -12.33 26.46 -5.53
CA VAL A 337 -11.65 25.97 -6.74
C VAL A 337 -12.67 25.68 -7.84
N PRO A 338 -12.28 25.75 -9.13
CA PRO A 338 -13.27 25.75 -10.23
C PRO A 338 -13.92 24.38 -10.49
N ALA A 339 -13.33 23.28 -10.00
CA ALA A 339 -13.82 21.93 -10.27
C ALA A 339 -13.33 20.92 -9.23
N GLN A 340 -14.01 19.77 -9.14
CA GLN A 340 -13.66 18.66 -8.24
C GLN A 340 -12.20 18.21 -8.36
N LEU A 341 -11.66 18.17 -9.59
CA LEU A 341 -10.28 17.73 -9.85
C LEU A 341 -9.21 18.73 -9.36
N LYS A 342 -9.62 19.90 -8.88
CA LYS A 342 -8.73 20.90 -8.25
C LYS A 342 -8.85 20.89 -6.72
N LEU A 343 -9.64 19.97 -6.16
CA LEU A 343 -9.74 19.82 -4.72
C LEU A 343 -8.38 19.41 -4.14
N THR A 344 -7.98 20.15 -3.13
CA THR A 344 -6.80 19.91 -2.29
C THR A 344 -7.19 20.29 -0.86
N PRO A 345 -6.43 19.87 0.16
CA PRO A 345 -6.81 20.14 1.54
C PRO A 345 -7.00 21.65 1.79
N GLY A 346 -8.17 22.03 2.31
CA GLY A 346 -8.54 23.42 2.55
C GLY A 346 -9.33 24.07 1.41
N THR A 347 -9.74 23.31 0.39
CA THR A 347 -10.51 23.83 -0.75
C THR A 347 -11.90 23.22 -0.89
N TRP A 348 -12.74 23.87 -1.68
CA TRP A 348 -14.10 23.44 -1.97
C TRP A 348 -14.52 23.83 -3.38
N CYS A 349 -15.52 23.15 -3.94
CA CYS A 349 -16.18 23.58 -5.17
C CYS A 349 -17.68 23.27 -5.14
N ARG A 350 -18.43 23.92 -6.02
CA ARG A 350 -19.84 23.61 -6.26
C ARG A 350 -19.95 22.36 -7.14
N ASP A 351 -20.94 21.52 -6.86
CA ASP A 351 -21.27 20.32 -7.62
C ASP A 351 -22.80 20.22 -7.74
N GLY A 352 -23.37 21.04 -8.65
CA GLY A 352 -24.82 21.16 -8.82
C GLY A 352 -25.52 21.66 -7.55
N ASP A 353 -26.36 20.81 -6.96
CA ASP A 353 -27.06 21.04 -5.70
C ASP A 353 -26.25 20.68 -4.45
N ALA A 354 -25.00 20.23 -4.65
CA ALA A 354 -24.07 19.84 -3.61
C ALA A 354 -22.84 20.76 -3.53
N THR A 355 -22.15 20.65 -2.41
CA THR A 355 -20.87 21.27 -2.14
C THR A 355 -19.86 20.16 -1.88
N LEU A 356 -18.77 20.16 -2.65
CA LEU A 356 -17.63 19.27 -2.43
C LEU A 356 -16.56 20.02 -1.65
N VAL A 357 -16.02 19.35 -0.64
CA VAL A 357 -15.05 19.93 0.29
C VAL A 357 -13.91 18.94 0.48
N CYS A 358 -12.66 19.40 0.40
CA CYS A 358 -11.49 18.63 0.77
C CYS A 358 -10.80 19.31 1.96
N ILE A 359 -10.58 18.57 3.04
CA ILE A 359 -10.00 19.09 4.29
C ILE A 359 -8.89 18.18 4.80
N ALA A 360 -7.92 18.79 5.47
CA ALA A 360 -7.04 18.07 6.39
C ALA A 360 -7.84 17.75 7.65
N LEU A 361 -8.44 16.57 7.69
CA LEU A 361 -9.24 16.09 8.82
C LEU A 361 -8.32 15.80 10.00
N PRO A 362 -8.41 16.55 11.12
CA PRO A 362 -7.66 16.23 12.31
C PRO A 362 -8.29 15.03 13.04
N LYS A 363 -7.49 14.31 13.83
CA LYS A 363 -8.01 13.36 14.81
C LYS A 363 -8.85 14.10 15.85
N GLY A 364 -9.99 13.52 16.24
CA GLY A 364 -10.93 14.10 17.19
C GLY A 364 -12.10 14.81 16.51
N VAL A 365 -12.56 15.93 17.11
CA VAL A 365 -13.78 16.63 16.67
C VAL A 365 -13.43 17.83 15.79
N SER A 366 -14.10 17.93 14.65
CA SER A 366 -14.12 19.13 13.81
C SER A 366 -15.53 19.42 13.32
N GLN A 367 -15.78 20.64 12.85
CA GLN A 367 -17.06 21.07 12.32
C GLN A 367 -16.87 21.77 10.98
N LEU A 368 -17.71 21.43 10.02
CA LEU A 368 -17.81 22.13 8.74
C LEU A 368 -19.11 22.93 8.74
N GLU A 369 -19.00 24.25 8.69
CA GLU A 369 -20.12 25.19 8.61
C GLU A 369 -20.37 25.53 7.13
N LEU A 370 -21.60 25.31 6.67
CA LEU A 370 -22.04 25.52 5.30
C LEU A 370 -22.94 26.75 5.24
N PRO A 371 -22.42 27.92 4.86
CA PRO A 371 -23.23 29.12 4.76
C PRO A 371 -24.23 29.00 3.60
N THR A 372 -25.51 29.09 3.92
CA THR A 372 -26.61 29.24 2.96
C THR A 372 -26.67 30.64 2.39
#